data_AF-A0A5L4TLW1-F1
#
_entry.id   AF-A0A5L4TLW1-F1
#
_cell.length_a   1.000
_cell.length_b   1.000
_cell.length_c   1.000
_cell.angle_alpha   90.00
_cell.angle_beta   90.00
_cell.angle_gamma   90.00
#
_symmetry.space_group_name_H-M   'P 1'
#
loop_
_entity.id
_entity.type
_entity.pdbx_description
1 polymer ?
#
loop_
_entity_poly.entity_id
_entity_poly.type
_entity_poly.pdbx_seq_one_letter_code
_entity_poly.pdbx_strand_id
1 'polypeptide(L)'
;MKISLEFKDLLLERTLELFLKEHLVMKKDCDFIISDTKIPSSKPLFIIAKNSPFLSTPFSKEKLLASLEEFDTALELATQKRVEEEKRKLEAKIDHIANEFKKDYQDKIDMAILELKNQLVKALVNE
;
A
#
# COMPACT_ATOMS: atom_id res chain seq x y z
N MET A 1 5.65 14.90 -0.78
CA MET A 1 7.10 14.78 -1.02
C MET A 1 8.00 15.17 0.16
N LYS A 2 8.47 14.17 0.91
CA LYS A 2 9.62 14.27 1.82
C LYS A 2 10.80 13.48 1.26
N ILE A 3 11.97 14.10 1.11
CA ILE A 3 13.10 13.49 0.39
C ILE A 3 14.40 13.57 1.17
N SER A 4 15.27 12.59 0.91
CA SER A 4 16.65 12.57 1.41
C SER A 4 17.60 12.56 0.21
N LEU A 5 18.70 13.30 0.30
CA LEU A 5 19.73 13.32 -0.75
C LEU A 5 20.90 12.41 -0.34
N GLU A 6 21.39 11.59 -1.26
CA GLU A 6 22.63 10.82 -1.13
C GLU A 6 23.37 10.84 -2.48
N PHE A 7 24.31 11.77 -2.62
CA PHE A 7 25.08 11.96 -3.85
C PHE A 7 26.56 11.72 -3.58
N LYS A 8 27.30 11.17 -4.56
CA LYS A 8 28.77 11.20 -4.53
C LYS A 8 29.32 12.54 -5.02
N ASP A 9 28.61 13.21 -5.92
CA ASP A 9 28.95 14.54 -6.40
C ASP A 9 28.43 15.62 -5.43
N LEU A 10 29.36 16.19 -4.65
CA LEU A 10 29.09 17.22 -3.65
C LEU A 10 28.53 18.52 -4.27
N LEU A 11 28.89 18.86 -5.52
CA LEU A 11 28.39 20.08 -6.15
C LEU A 11 26.90 19.94 -6.47
N LEU A 12 26.53 18.79 -7.04
CA LEU A 12 25.15 18.47 -7.32
C LEU A 12 24.33 18.35 -6.04
N GLU A 13 24.91 17.72 -5.01
CA GLU A 13 24.31 17.61 -3.68
C GLU A 13 23.97 18.98 -3.11
N ARG A 14 24.94 19.90 -3.01
CA ARG A 14 24.74 21.24 -2.44
C ARG A 14 23.74 22.06 -3.25
N THR A 15 23.78 21.92 -4.56
CA THR A 15 22.85 22.60 -5.46
C THR A 15 21.42 22.11 -5.19
N LEU A 16 21.21 20.80 -5.15
CA LEU A 16 19.91 20.20 -4.85
C LEU A 16 19.45 20.49 -3.42
N GLU A 17 20.37 20.50 -2.45
CA GLU A 17 20.08 20.83 -1.06
C GLU A 17 19.54 22.25 -0.92
N LEU A 18 20.10 23.22 -1.65
CA LEU A 18 19.59 24.59 -1.70
C LEU A 18 18.22 24.67 -2.39
N PHE A 19 18.02 23.93 -3.48
CA PHE A 19 16.76 23.96 -4.23
C PHE A 19 15.61 23.22 -3.55
N LEU A 20 15.91 22.14 -2.82
CA LEU A 20 14.94 21.22 -2.24
C LEU A 20 14.89 21.34 -0.71
N LYS A 21 15.47 22.40 -0.14
CA LYS A 21 15.61 22.62 1.31
C LYS A 21 14.29 22.44 2.07
N GLU A 22 13.18 22.88 1.50
CA GLU A 22 11.85 22.81 2.11
C GLU A 22 11.28 21.38 2.17
N HIS A 23 11.77 20.49 1.29
CA HIS A 23 11.33 19.08 1.20
C HIS A 23 12.31 18.09 1.83
N LEU A 24 13.47 18.59 2.27
CA LEU A 24 14.59 17.78 2.74
C LEU A 24 14.35 17.32 4.19
N VAL A 25 14.36 16.01 4.39
CA VAL A 25 14.16 15.39 5.70
C VAL A 25 15.24 14.34 5.97
N MET A 26 15.29 13.86 7.22
CA MET A 26 16.19 12.76 7.57
C MET A 26 15.84 11.49 6.77
N LYS A 27 16.87 10.69 6.46
CA LYS A 27 16.73 9.39 5.78
C LYS A 27 15.70 8.44 6.43
N LYS A 28 15.42 8.62 7.73
CA LYS A 28 14.40 7.85 8.47
C LYS A 28 12.96 8.25 8.11
N ASP A 29 12.71 9.51 7.82
CA ASP A 29 11.36 10.07 7.61
C ASP A 29 11.06 10.43 6.15
N CYS A 30 12.00 10.20 5.23
CA CYS A 30 11.77 10.44 3.80
C CYS A 30 10.85 9.41 3.15
N ASP A 31 10.09 9.82 2.13
CA ASP A 31 9.29 8.93 1.30
C ASP A 31 10.21 8.17 0.33
N PHE A 32 11.20 8.86 -0.23
CA PHE A 32 12.20 8.28 -1.12
C PHE A 32 13.55 8.99 -1.03
N ILE A 33 14.59 8.37 -1.61
CA ILE A 33 15.97 8.86 -1.59
C ILE A 33 16.39 9.24 -3.01
N ILE A 34 16.97 10.42 -3.17
CA ILE A 34 17.53 10.89 -4.44
C ILE A 34 19.03 10.62 -4.44
N SER A 35 19.54 9.94 -5.47
CA SER A 35 20.96 9.61 -5.58
C SER A 35 21.49 9.66 -7.00
N ASP A 36 22.81 9.79 -7.15
CA ASP A 36 23.49 9.71 -8.44
C ASP A 36 23.80 8.27 -8.87
N THR A 37 23.84 7.37 -7.90
CA THR A 37 24.20 5.97 -8.08
C THR A 37 23.17 5.06 -7.43
N LYS A 38 23.13 3.80 -7.86
CA LYS A 38 22.26 2.80 -7.24
C LYS A 38 22.84 2.39 -5.90
N ILE A 39 22.15 2.76 -4.82
CA ILE A 39 22.55 2.49 -3.43
C ILE A 39 21.65 1.39 -2.88
N PRO A 40 22.16 0.44 -2.07
CA PRO A 40 21.29 -0.47 -1.33
C PRO A 40 20.49 0.33 -0.28
N SER A 41 19.18 0.50 -0.52
CA SER A 41 18.26 1.18 0.39
C SER A 41 16.96 0.38 0.53
N SER A 42 16.34 0.45 1.71
CA SER A 42 14.99 -0.08 1.96
C SER A 42 13.89 0.84 1.41
N LYS A 43 14.24 2.05 0.99
CA LYS A 43 13.32 3.06 0.45
C LYS A 43 13.44 3.18 -1.07
N PRO A 44 12.39 3.66 -1.76
CA PRO A 44 12.45 3.94 -3.19
C PRO A 44 13.60 4.89 -3.51
N LEU A 45 14.27 4.65 -4.64
CA LEU A 45 15.41 5.41 -5.10
C LEU A 45 15.08 6.15 -6.39
N PHE A 46 15.28 7.46 -6.37
CA PHE A 46 15.21 8.34 -7.53
C PHE A 46 16.63 8.61 -8.01
N ILE A 47 17.01 8.04 -9.16
CA ILE A 47 18.38 8.12 -9.66
C ILE A 47 18.53 9.30 -10.63
N ILE A 48 19.49 10.18 -10.40
CA ILE A 48 19.87 11.28 -11.30
C ILE A 48 21.24 10.97 -11.91
N ALA A 49 21.27 10.55 -13.17
CA ALA A 49 22.50 10.19 -13.86
C ALA A 49 22.34 10.44 -15.37
N LYS A 50 23.45 10.56 -16.11
CA LYS A 50 23.43 10.83 -17.57
C LYS A 50 22.48 9.91 -18.35
N ASN A 51 22.38 8.63 -17.98
CA ASN A 51 21.52 7.63 -18.62
C ASN A 51 20.42 7.11 -17.67
N SER A 52 19.95 7.93 -16.73
CA SER A 52 18.87 7.50 -15.83
C SER A 52 17.52 7.54 -16.54
N PRO A 53 16.64 6.55 -16.30
CA PRO A 53 15.25 6.59 -16.78
C PRO A 53 14.41 7.64 -16.05
N PHE A 54 14.83 8.10 -14.87
CA PHE A 54 14.07 9.08 -14.08
C PHE A 54 14.44 10.51 -14.46
N LEU A 55 15.73 10.86 -14.39
CA LEU A 55 16.20 12.19 -14.76
C LEU A 55 17.63 12.14 -15.30
N SER A 56 17.76 12.45 -16.60
CA SER A 56 19.04 12.60 -17.28
C SER A 56 19.65 13.98 -17.04
N THR A 57 20.97 14.03 -16.81
CA THR A 57 21.74 15.28 -16.80
C THR A 57 22.16 15.66 -18.24
N PRO A 58 22.11 16.94 -18.64
CA PRO A 58 21.68 18.12 -17.89
C PRO A 58 20.15 18.26 -17.84
N PHE A 59 19.63 18.82 -16.75
CA PHE A 59 18.20 19.07 -16.54
C PHE A 59 17.96 20.51 -16.07
N SER A 60 16.76 21.03 -16.32
CA SER A 60 16.29 22.30 -15.77
C SER A 60 15.62 22.09 -14.40
N LYS A 61 15.52 23.16 -13.61
CA LYS A 61 14.83 23.13 -12.30
C LYS A 61 13.39 22.65 -12.42
N GLU A 62 12.67 23.13 -13.43
CA GLU A 62 11.29 22.74 -13.72
C GLU A 62 11.18 21.24 -14.01
N LYS A 63 12.11 20.70 -14.81
CA LYS A 63 12.14 19.28 -15.13
C LYS A 63 12.43 18.41 -13.91
N LEU A 64 13.34 18.85 -13.04
CA LEU A 64 13.61 18.18 -11.76
C LEU A 64 12.34 18.10 -10.91
N LEU A 65 11.65 19.22 -10.71
CA LEU A 65 10.43 19.27 -9.88
C LEU A 65 9.32 18.41 -10.48
N ALA A 66 9.08 18.51 -11.79
CA ALA A 66 8.06 17.72 -12.48
C ALA A 66 8.33 16.20 -12.36
N SER A 67 9.58 15.77 -12.58
CA SER A 67 9.94 14.35 -12.45
C SER A 67 9.86 13.86 -11.00
N LEU A 68 10.15 14.72 -10.03
CA LEU A 68 10.01 14.38 -8.61
C LEU A 68 8.54 14.25 -8.20
N GLU A 69 7.67 15.16 -8.63
CA GLU A 69 6.23 15.08 -8.39
C GLU A 69 5.59 13.86 -9.06
N GLU A 70 5.99 13.55 -10.30
CA GLU A 70 5.55 12.35 -11.00
C GLU A 70 5.94 11.08 -10.22
N PHE A 71 7.16 11.05 -9.68
CA PHE A 71 7.64 9.92 -8.89
C PHE A 71 6.92 9.79 -7.55
N ASP A 72 6.70 10.91 -6.83
CA ASP A 72 5.94 10.95 -5.57
C ASP A 72 4.50 10.45 -5.81
N THR A 73 3.84 10.94 -6.85
CA THR A 73 2.48 10.53 -7.23
C THR A 73 2.41 9.05 -7.59
N ALA A 74 3.39 8.53 -8.35
CA ALA A 74 3.45 7.11 -8.69
C ALA A 74 3.63 6.24 -7.43
N LEU A 75 4.42 6.70 -6.45
CA LEU A 75 4.62 6.01 -5.18
C LEU A 75 3.34 6.02 -4.32
N GLU A 76 2.63 7.15 -4.25
CA GLU A 76 1.35 7.25 -3.56
C GLU A 76 0.30 6.33 -4.19
N LEU A 77 0.18 6.32 -5.52
CA LEU A 77 -0.73 5.43 -6.25
C LEU A 77 -0.39 3.95 -6.02
N ALA A 78 0.89 3.58 -6.01
CA ALA A 78 1.31 2.21 -5.71
C ALA A 78 0.95 1.80 -4.28
N THR A 79 1.09 2.74 -3.33
CA THR A 79 0.74 2.53 -1.92
C THR A 79 -0.77 2.38 -1.76
N GLN A 80 -1.56 3.26 -2.38
CA GLN A 80 -3.02 3.19 -2.37
C GLN A 80 -3.55 1.88 -2.97
N LYS A 81 -2.99 1.44 -4.10
CA LYS A 81 -3.35 0.15 -4.72
C LYS A 81 -3.08 -1.02 -3.79
N ARG A 82 -1.94 -1.01 -3.08
CA ARG A 82 -1.62 -2.04 -2.09
C ARG A 82 -2.62 -2.05 -0.94
N VAL A 83 -2.92 -0.89 -0.38
CA VAL A 83 -3.87 -0.74 0.73
C VAL A 83 -5.27 -1.20 0.31
N GLU A 84 -5.73 -0.79 -0.87
CA GLU A 84 -7.03 -1.20 -1.42
C GLU A 84 -7.10 -2.71 -1.63
N GLU A 85 -6.02 -3.33 -2.11
CA GLU A 85 -5.97 -4.78 -2.32
C GLU A 85 -5.94 -5.55 -0.99
N GLU A 86 -5.25 -5.04 0.03
CA GLU A 86 -5.31 -5.60 1.38
C GLU A 86 -6.70 -5.46 2.00
N LYS A 87 -7.35 -4.30 1.81
CA LYS A 87 -8.73 -4.06 2.26
C LYS A 87 -9.70 -5.04 1.61
N ARG A 88 -9.62 -5.24 0.30
CA ARG A 88 -10.43 -6.23 -0.42
C ARG A 88 -10.21 -7.65 0.09
N LYS A 89 -8.97 -8.03 0.37
CA LYS A 89 -8.66 -9.35 0.97
C LYS A 89 -9.27 -9.50 2.35
N LEU A 90 -9.29 -8.42 3.14
CA LEU A 90 -9.89 -8.43 4.47
C LEU A 90 -11.42 -8.50 4.39
N GLU A 91 -12.05 -7.70 3.54
CA GLU A 91 -13.50 -7.74 3.28
C GLU A 91 -13.94 -9.13 2.82
N ALA A 92 -13.23 -9.74 1.86
CA ALA A 92 -13.52 -11.10 1.41
C ALA A 92 -13.44 -12.14 2.54
N LYS A 93 -12.50 -11.99 3.48
CA LYS A 93 -12.42 -12.87 4.66
C LYS A 93 -13.58 -12.65 5.62
N ILE A 94 -13.98 -11.40 5.84
CA ILE A 94 -15.13 -11.06 6.69
C ILE A 94 -16.40 -11.67 6.10
N ASP A 95 -16.63 -11.50 4.79
CA ASP A 95 -17.79 -12.07 4.10
C ASP A 95 -17.79 -13.60 4.14
N HIS A 96 -16.62 -14.23 3.98
CA HIS A 96 -16.50 -15.68 4.07
C HIS A 96 -16.91 -16.18 5.47
N ILE A 97 -16.34 -15.59 6.51
CA ILE A 97 -16.64 -15.94 7.90
C ILE A 97 -18.12 -15.69 8.21
N ALA A 98 -18.66 -14.54 7.83
CA ALA A 98 -20.06 -14.21 8.06
C ALA A 98 -21.02 -15.21 7.39
N ASN A 99 -20.70 -15.65 6.17
CA ASN A 99 -21.50 -16.65 5.46
C ASN A 99 -21.37 -18.04 6.10
N GLU A 100 -20.19 -18.44 6.56
CA GLU A 100 -20.03 -19.69 7.31
C GLU A 100 -20.85 -19.69 8.60
N PHE A 101 -20.77 -18.62 9.39
CA PHE A 101 -21.59 -18.48 10.60
C PHE A 101 -23.08 -18.53 10.28
N LYS A 102 -23.52 -17.77 9.26
CA LYS A 102 -24.93 -17.76 8.86
C LYS A 102 -25.43 -19.16 8.49
N LYS A 103 -24.62 -19.92 7.75
CA LYS A 103 -24.94 -21.29 7.36
C LYS A 103 -25.01 -22.22 8.58
N ASP A 104 -24.02 -22.17 9.48
CA ASP A 104 -24.01 -22.97 10.70
C ASP A 104 -25.25 -22.71 11.58
N TYR A 105 -25.66 -21.45 11.72
CA TYR A 105 -26.89 -21.10 12.43
C TYR A 105 -28.15 -21.61 11.73
N GLN A 106 -28.23 -21.50 10.41
CA GLN A 106 -29.37 -22.04 9.65
C GLN A 106 -29.47 -23.55 9.82
N ASP A 107 -28.36 -24.27 9.68
CA ASP A 107 -28.32 -25.73 9.84
C ASP A 107 -28.77 -26.14 11.26
N LYS A 108 -28.33 -25.40 12.29
CA LYS A 108 -28.76 -25.64 13.68
C LYS A 108 -30.25 -25.37 13.89
N ILE A 109 -30.79 -24.30 13.30
CA ILE A 109 -32.21 -23.97 13.39
C ILE A 109 -33.05 -25.05 12.70
N ASP A 110 -32.66 -25.47 11.50
CA ASP A 110 -33.37 -26.50 10.74
C ASP A 110 -33.38 -27.84 11.49
N MET A 111 -32.25 -28.22 12.10
CA MET A 111 -32.17 -29.41 12.94
C MET A 111 -33.07 -29.32 14.18
N ALA A 112 -33.11 -28.16 14.86
CA ALA A 112 -33.98 -27.96 16.02
C ALA A 112 -35.47 -28.02 15.63
N ILE A 113 -35.85 -27.45 14.47
CA ILE A 113 -37.22 -27.52 13.94
C ILE A 113 -37.59 -28.98 13.64
N LEU A 114 -36.68 -29.74 13.01
CA LEU A 114 -36.91 -31.14 12.69
C LEU A 114 -37.08 -32.00 13.95
N GLU A 115 -36.25 -31.77 14.97
CA GLU A 115 -36.35 -32.47 16.25
C GLU A 115 -37.67 -32.18 16.96
N LEU A 116 -38.08 -30.91 17.03
CA LEU A 116 -39.36 -30.50 17.61
C LEU A 116 -40.55 -31.14 16.87
N LYS A 117 -40.51 -31.15 15.53
CA LYS A 117 -41.53 -31.79 14.70
C LYS A 117 -41.63 -33.29 15.00
N ASN A 118 -40.50 -33.99 15.11
CA ASN A 118 -40.48 -35.41 15.42
C ASN A 118 -41.02 -35.72 16.82
N GLN A 119 -40.74 -34.87 17.80
CA GLN A 119 -41.31 -35.00 19.15
C GLN A 119 -42.83 -34.81 19.14
N LEU A 120 -43.34 -33.81 18.42
CA LEU A 120 -44.78 -33.57 18.27
C LEU A 120 -45.50 -34.76 17.61
N VAL A 121 -44.94 -35.30 16.53
CA VAL A 121 -45.50 -36.48 15.85
C VAL A 121 -45.54 -37.69 16.79
N LYS A 122 -44.48 -37.94 17.57
CA LYS A 122 -44.48 -39.02 18.56
C LYS A 122 -45.54 -38.83 19.65
N ALA A 123 -45.75 -37.61 20.12
CA ALA A 123 -46.78 -37.31 21.11
C ALA A 123 -48.19 -37.56 20.57
N LEU A 124 -48.45 -37.21 19.30
CA LEU A 124 -49.74 -37.40 18.64
C LEU A 124 -50.05 -38.86 18.27
N VAL A 125 -49.02 -39.71 18.08
CA VAL A 125 -49.18 -41.12 17.68
C VAL A 125 -49.29 -42.06 18.89
N ASN A 126 -48.93 -41.59 20.09
CA ASN A 126 -48.98 -42.36 21.34
C ASN A 126 -50.23 -42.06 22.21
N GLU A 127 -51.22 -41.33 21.68
CA GLU A 127 -52.62 -41.28 22.17
C GLU A 127 -53.51 -42.25 21.37
#